data_AF-A0A7G8HCH3-F1
#
_entry.id   AF-A0A7G8HCH3-F1
#
_cell.length_a   1.000
_cell.length_b   1.000
_cell.length_c   1.000
_cell.angle_alpha   90.00
_cell.angle_beta   90.00
_cell.angle_gamma   90.00
#
_symmetry.space_group_name_H-M   'P 1'
#
loop_
_entity.id
_entity.type
_entity.pdbx_description
1 polymer ?
#
loop_
_entity_poly.entity_id
_entity_poly.type
_entity_poly.pdbx_seq_one_letter_code
_entity_poly.pdbx_strand_id
1 'polypeptide(L)'
;MRNSFFDQSLDAGAIRQRVQELSTGKVGFYSVGLYPASLAYNCAMQNAEGRLLLAPRPGRDLLGAFPQETIATMDDEHVETVLEMGGHRSGGELVANTLSDLIERCELVVLSANSNHIEEDLHEALRLKQELNREQVVLACLAGSFNHDPISNSAYVLCEQQPELAFFSGFHRHGALRNPFDSFTANFCHPNALTAMLGAQLMDQLSPNIQVSAGVHNVEGQFIKAAKNMASVFAGFGYGFHQDNPGVLPTLLTLLLNQCLDQAATVSMARPDRQRLYHRQPFPLTELGYAVPRIESTLVRDGDFERVRDHTFSQLTAMVADVRGSMMLPVSGSPTRNFQAGLVMAKEMRTQGRCPHSMEELEQWCEAAGLRKGGLEGLKSLRYWPQIARKFAIPAHDASMVNLLYMAIYGRAGVKDTAYRVMTESRELSSYCQESVRPSHSRRYAEALQNLDVPKALDLVVNAVIADNANQAMGRKMALDENGETGTPAYLELMDVIESQLEA
;
A
#
# COMPACT_ATOMS: atom_id res chain seq x y z
N MET A 1 5.46 -3.48 -21.71
CA MET A 1 5.64 -2.04 -21.52
C MET A 1 5.47 -1.35 -22.85
N ARG A 2 4.24 -0.93 -23.11
CA ARG A 2 3.89 -0.07 -24.24
C ARG A 2 3.88 1.37 -23.73
N ASN A 3 4.20 2.33 -24.58
CA ASN A 3 3.82 3.70 -24.28
C ASN A 3 2.32 3.82 -24.57
N SER A 4 1.52 3.97 -23.52
CA SER A 4 0.07 3.84 -23.62
C SER A 4 -0.62 5.09 -24.19
N PHE A 5 0.07 6.24 -24.27
CA PHE A 5 -0.49 7.49 -24.83
C PHE A 5 -0.28 7.67 -26.35
N PHE A 6 0.58 6.85 -26.96
CA PHE A 6 1.02 7.04 -28.35
C PHE A 6 0.83 5.75 -29.15
N ASP A 7 0.59 5.93 -30.45
CA ASP A 7 0.71 4.86 -31.42
C ASP A 7 2.17 4.46 -31.63
N GLN A 8 2.37 3.25 -32.15
CA GLN A 8 3.69 2.79 -32.59
C GLN A 8 4.07 3.46 -33.92
N SER A 9 4.29 4.77 -33.87
CA SER A 9 4.70 5.61 -35.00
C SER A 9 6.11 6.15 -34.77
N LEU A 10 6.86 6.32 -35.87
CA LEU A 10 8.14 7.02 -35.89
C LEU A 10 8.03 8.42 -36.52
N ASP A 11 6.82 8.85 -36.87
CA ASP A 11 6.59 10.18 -37.42
C ASP A 11 6.70 11.25 -36.31
N ALA A 12 7.80 12.00 -36.36
CA ALA A 12 8.05 13.09 -35.41
C ALA A 12 6.98 14.19 -35.46
N GLY A 13 6.34 14.41 -36.61
CA GLY A 13 5.25 15.38 -36.76
C GLY A 13 4.02 14.96 -35.94
N ALA A 14 3.51 13.75 -36.21
CA ALA A 14 2.40 13.17 -35.46
C ALA A 14 2.69 13.06 -33.96
N ILE A 15 3.89 12.65 -33.56
CA ILE A 15 4.28 12.56 -32.14
C ILE A 15 4.26 13.94 -31.49
N ARG A 16 4.80 14.98 -32.14
CA ARG A 16 4.79 16.36 -31.61
C ARG A 16 3.37 16.85 -31.42
N GLN A 17 2.50 16.64 -32.40
CA GLN A 17 1.09 16.99 -32.29
C GLN A 17 0.44 16.28 -31.10
N ARG A 18 0.68 14.98 -30.94
CA ARG A 18 0.13 14.21 -29.82
C ARG A 18 0.62 14.71 -28.46
N VAL A 19 1.88 15.10 -28.32
CA VAL A 19 2.39 15.74 -27.09
C VAL A 19 1.64 17.04 -26.78
N GLN A 20 1.35 17.86 -27.80
CA GLN A 20 0.58 19.10 -27.62
C GLN A 20 -0.86 18.82 -27.22
N GLU A 21 -1.51 17.83 -27.83
CA GLU A 21 -2.86 17.39 -27.44
C GLU A 21 -2.89 16.97 -25.96
N LEU A 22 -1.95 16.13 -25.52
CA LEU A 22 -1.83 15.70 -24.12
C LEU A 22 -1.64 16.87 -23.15
N SER A 23 -0.97 17.95 -23.55
CA SER A 23 -0.76 19.11 -22.66
C SER A 23 -2.04 19.86 -22.27
N THR A 24 -3.12 19.62 -23.02
CA THR A 24 -4.47 20.15 -22.79
C THR A 24 -5.50 19.05 -22.57
N GLY A 25 -5.04 17.81 -22.43
CA GLY A 25 -5.87 16.63 -22.30
C GLY A 25 -6.69 16.63 -21.00
N LYS A 26 -7.82 15.92 -21.05
CA LYS A 26 -8.71 15.76 -19.89
C LYS A 26 -8.40 14.49 -19.12
N VAL A 27 -8.65 14.54 -17.81
CA VAL A 27 -8.63 13.39 -16.91
C VAL A 27 -10.05 13.07 -16.48
N GLY A 28 -10.44 11.81 -16.59
CA GLY A 28 -11.72 11.29 -16.12
C GLY A 28 -11.58 10.51 -14.82
N PHE A 29 -12.47 10.70 -13.85
CA PHE A 29 -12.62 9.79 -12.71
C PHE A 29 -13.94 9.03 -12.79
N TYR A 30 -13.86 7.71 -12.84
CA TYR A 30 -15.01 6.83 -12.80
C TYR A 30 -15.23 6.25 -11.39
N SER A 31 -16.48 6.06 -11.00
CA SER A 31 -16.89 5.58 -9.66
C SER A 31 -16.54 6.58 -8.56
N VAL A 32 -17.12 7.78 -8.70
CA VAL A 32 -16.86 8.95 -7.85
C VAL A 32 -17.14 8.66 -6.37
N GLY A 33 -16.06 8.36 -5.64
CA GLY A 33 -16.03 8.29 -4.18
C GLY A 33 -15.61 9.61 -3.55
N LEU A 34 -15.30 9.56 -2.25
CA LEU A 34 -14.90 10.76 -1.50
C LEU A 34 -13.65 11.45 -2.08
N TYR A 35 -12.66 10.66 -2.53
CA TYR A 35 -11.42 11.20 -3.09
C TYR A 35 -11.67 11.99 -4.38
N PRO A 36 -12.23 11.40 -5.46
CA PRO A 36 -12.50 12.14 -6.69
C PRO A 36 -13.45 13.33 -6.47
N ALA A 37 -14.47 13.17 -5.63
CA ALA A 37 -15.41 14.26 -5.35
C ALA A 37 -14.74 15.43 -4.62
N SER A 38 -13.85 15.15 -3.67
CA SER A 38 -13.12 16.20 -2.96
C SER A 38 -12.07 16.87 -3.84
N LEU A 39 -11.42 16.13 -4.75
CA LEU A 39 -10.54 16.69 -5.76
C LEU A 39 -11.32 17.58 -6.74
N ALA A 40 -12.48 17.15 -7.20
CA ALA A 40 -13.32 17.94 -8.08
C ALA A 40 -13.76 19.25 -7.45
N TYR A 41 -14.20 19.19 -6.19
CA TYR A 41 -14.55 20.38 -5.44
C TYR A 41 -13.35 21.33 -5.28
N ASN A 42 -12.15 20.79 -5.03
CA ASN A 42 -10.93 21.60 -5.03
C ASN A 42 -10.65 22.25 -6.39
N CYS A 43 -10.82 21.52 -7.50
CA CYS A 43 -10.65 22.05 -8.84
C CYS A 43 -11.64 23.21 -9.12
N ALA A 44 -12.89 23.05 -8.68
CA ALA A 44 -13.91 24.10 -8.77
C ALA A 44 -13.52 25.35 -7.98
N MET A 45 -13.04 25.19 -6.74
CA MET A 45 -12.59 26.31 -5.90
C MET A 45 -11.43 27.10 -6.50
N GLN A 46 -10.57 26.43 -7.27
CA GLN A 46 -9.37 27.03 -7.86
C GLN A 46 -9.59 27.52 -9.31
N ASN A 47 -10.83 27.48 -9.83
CA ASN A 47 -11.16 27.81 -11.22
C ASN A 47 -10.30 27.05 -12.24
N ALA A 48 -10.05 25.76 -12.00
CA ALA A 48 -9.25 24.93 -12.90
C ALA A 48 -9.88 24.84 -14.30
N GLU A 49 -9.05 24.72 -15.35
CA GLU A 49 -9.40 24.88 -16.78
C GLU A 49 -10.33 23.80 -17.39
N GLY A 50 -11.32 23.26 -16.66
CA GLY A 50 -12.28 22.28 -17.21
C GLY A 50 -11.62 20.97 -17.66
N ARG A 51 -10.48 20.62 -17.05
CA ARG A 51 -9.65 19.45 -17.38
C ARG A 51 -10.13 18.16 -16.71
N LEU A 52 -10.98 18.28 -15.69
CA LEU A 52 -11.51 17.14 -14.94
C LEU A 52 -12.92 16.80 -15.42
N LEU A 53 -13.15 15.53 -15.73
CA LEU A 53 -14.49 14.95 -15.94
C LEU A 53 -14.76 13.87 -14.90
N LEU A 54 -16.02 13.72 -14.54
CA LEU A 54 -16.48 12.75 -13.54
C LEU A 54 -17.59 11.90 -14.13
N ALA A 55 -17.63 10.62 -13.77
CA ALA A 55 -18.75 9.74 -14.04
C ALA A 55 -19.04 8.86 -12.81
N PRO A 56 -20.18 9.04 -12.11
CA PRO A 56 -20.58 8.13 -11.05
C PRO A 56 -20.96 6.77 -11.66
N ARG A 57 -20.88 5.70 -10.85
CA ARG A 57 -21.43 4.40 -11.28
C ARG A 57 -22.95 4.50 -11.44
N PRO A 58 -23.57 3.70 -12.31
CA PRO A 58 -25.03 3.68 -12.47
C PRO A 58 -25.75 3.55 -11.13
N GLY A 59 -26.75 4.41 -10.89
CA GLY A 59 -27.52 4.44 -9.64
C GLY A 59 -26.83 5.11 -8.46
N ARG A 60 -25.73 5.83 -8.67
CA ARG A 60 -25.05 6.64 -7.63
C ARG A 60 -25.12 8.12 -7.97
N ASP A 61 -25.29 8.94 -6.94
CA ASP A 61 -25.20 10.39 -7.05
C ASP A 61 -23.74 10.84 -7.00
N LEU A 62 -23.41 11.86 -7.80
CA LEU A 62 -22.05 12.41 -7.92
C LEU A 62 -21.49 12.88 -6.57
N LEU A 63 -22.31 13.57 -5.78
CA LEU A 63 -21.96 14.09 -4.45
C LEU A 63 -22.35 13.13 -3.33
N GLY A 64 -22.87 11.94 -3.64
CA GLY A 64 -23.39 10.97 -2.67
C GLY A 64 -22.34 10.40 -1.70
N ALA A 65 -21.05 10.67 -1.94
CA ALA A 65 -19.97 10.33 -1.03
C ALA A 65 -19.84 11.30 0.17
N PHE A 66 -20.40 12.50 0.06
CA PHE A 66 -20.40 13.48 1.16
C PHE A 66 -21.61 13.29 2.07
N PRO A 67 -21.45 13.39 3.40
CA PRO A 67 -22.59 13.55 4.30
C PRO A 67 -23.41 14.79 3.94
N GLN A 68 -24.73 14.73 4.11
CA GLN A 68 -25.63 15.86 3.82
C GLN A 68 -25.24 17.14 4.56
N GLU A 69 -24.86 17.02 5.83
CA GLU A 69 -24.34 18.12 6.65
C GLU A 69 -23.09 18.76 6.04
N THR A 70 -22.26 17.96 5.36
CA THR A 70 -21.07 18.48 4.68
C THR A 70 -21.43 19.24 3.43
N ILE A 71 -22.36 18.71 2.62
CA ILE A 71 -22.85 19.38 1.40
C ILE A 71 -23.48 20.74 1.75
N ALA A 72 -24.26 20.80 2.83
CA ALA A 72 -24.91 22.04 3.28
C ALA A 72 -23.94 23.17 3.68
N THR A 73 -22.64 22.86 3.84
CA THR A 73 -21.59 23.84 4.14
C THR A 73 -20.71 24.18 2.94
N MET A 74 -20.96 23.54 1.80
CA MET A 74 -20.24 23.82 0.56
C MET A 74 -20.80 25.06 -0.11
N ASP A 75 -19.96 25.70 -0.91
CA ASP A 75 -20.35 26.84 -1.74
C ASP A 75 -21.12 26.34 -2.96
N ASP A 76 -22.30 26.94 -3.20
CA ASP A 76 -23.22 26.50 -4.25
C ASP A 76 -22.64 26.64 -5.66
N GLU A 77 -21.81 27.66 -5.93
CA GLU A 77 -21.20 27.86 -7.26
C GLU A 77 -20.15 26.79 -7.55
N HIS A 78 -19.35 26.43 -6.52
CA HIS A 78 -18.39 25.33 -6.65
C HIS A 78 -19.10 23.98 -6.79
N VAL A 79 -20.22 23.77 -6.10
CA VAL A 79 -21.04 22.56 -6.22
C VAL A 79 -21.61 22.44 -7.64
N GLU A 80 -22.16 23.52 -8.21
CA GLU A 80 -22.65 23.54 -9.59
C GLU A 80 -21.55 23.17 -10.59
N THR A 81 -20.35 23.75 -10.41
CA THR A 81 -19.17 23.44 -11.23
C THR A 81 -18.81 21.94 -11.16
N VAL A 82 -18.89 21.32 -9.98
CA VAL A 82 -18.66 19.86 -9.84
C VAL A 82 -19.73 19.06 -10.58
N LEU A 83 -21.01 19.47 -10.50
CA LEU A 83 -22.10 18.82 -11.23
C LEU A 83 -21.88 18.92 -12.76
N GLU A 84 -21.38 20.05 -13.25
CA GLU A 84 -21.02 20.21 -14.66
C GLU A 84 -19.87 19.30 -15.10
N MET A 85 -18.84 19.09 -14.25
CA MET A 85 -17.80 18.08 -14.50
C MET A 85 -18.38 16.66 -14.63
N GLY A 86 -19.52 16.41 -13.96
CA GLY A 86 -20.27 15.15 -13.99
C GLY A 86 -21.20 14.98 -15.18
N GLY A 87 -21.34 15.97 -16.06
CA GLY A 87 -22.28 15.91 -17.19
C GLY A 87 -21.77 16.51 -18.50
N HIS A 88 -22.61 16.41 -19.52
CA HIS A 88 -22.43 17.08 -20.80
C HIS A 88 -23.79 17.42 -21.41
N ARG A 89 -23.83 18.35 -22.36
CA ARG A 89 -25.07 18.72 -23.03
C ARG A 89 -25.32 17.81 -24.23
N SER A 90 -26.49 17.16 -24.25
CA SER A 90 -26.99 16.38 -25.38
C SER A 90 -28.43 16.80 -25.67
N GLY A 91 -28.71 17.26 -26.89
CA GLY A 91 -30.05 17.80 -27.24
C GLY A 91 -30.47 19.05 -26.46
N GLY A 92 -29.51 19.76 -25.83
CA GLY A 92 -29.78 20.93 -24.97
C GLY A 92 -29.96 20.59 -23.48
N GLU A 93 -30.17 19.32 -23.15
CA GLU A 93 -30.30 18.83 -21.78
C GLU A 93 -28.95 18.40 -21.20
N LEU A 94 -28.77 18.55 -19.89
CA LEU A 94 -27.60 18.05 -19.18
C LEU A 94 -27.77 16.55 -18.92
N VAL A 95 -26.91 15.74 -19.51
CA VAL A 95 -26.86 14.28 -19.35
C VAL A 95 -25.64 13.93 -18.52
N ALA A 96 -25.78 13.00 -17.57
CA ALA A 96 -24.67 12.52 -16.75
C ALA A 96 -23.65 11.77 -17.61
N ASN A 97 -22.37 12.00 -17.37
CA ASN A 97 -21.30 11.26 -18.03
C ASN A 97 -21.31 9.79 -17.56
N THR A 98 -21.00 8.90 -18.49
CA THR A 98 -20.79 7.47 -18.30
C THR A 98 -19.29 7.13 -18.39
N LEU A 99 -18.92 5.89 -18.08
CA LEU A 99 -17.56 5.41 -18.33
C LEU A 99 -17.17 5.51 -19.82
N SER A 100 -18.13 5.26 -20.72
CA SER A 100 -17.94 5.42 -22.17
C SER A 100 -17.57 6.86 -22.52
N ASP A 101 -18.29 7.83 -21.98
CA ASP A 101 -18.03 9.26 -22.22
C ASP A 101 -16.63 9.67 -21.74
N LEU A 102 -16.19 9.14 -20.59
CA LEU A 102 -14.84 9.39 -20.10
C LEU A 102 -13.78 8.81 -21.03
N ILE A 103 -13.95 7.58 -21.51
CA ILE A 103 -12.98 6.95 -22.43
C ILE A 103 -12.91 7.68 -23.77
N GLU A 104 -14.04 8.21 -24.25
CA GLU A 104 -14.08 8.96 -25.51
C GLU A 104 -13.44 10.34 -25.40
N ARG A 105 -13.60 11.03 -24.25
CA ARG A 105 -13.26 12.46 -24.10
C ARG A 105 -12.02 12.74 -23.27
N CYS A 106 -11.46 11.75 -22.58
CA CYS A 106 -10.28 11.89 -21.75
C CYS A 106 -9.07 11.19 -22.38
N GLU A 107 -7.88 11.65 -21.95
CA GLU A 107 -6.61 11.01 -22.28
C GLU A 107 -6.20 10.01 -21.19
N LEU A 108 -6.64 10.27 -19.96
CA LEU A 108 -6.42 9.44 -18.78
C LEU A 108 -7.75 9.20 -18.06
N VAL A 109 -8.09 7.95 -17.75
CA VAL A 109 -9.26 7.59 -16.95
C VAL A 109 -8.81 6.83 -15.70
N VAL A 110 -9.12 7.38 -14.53
CA VAL A 110 -8.84 6.79 -13.22
C VAL A 110 -10.08 6.08 -12.69
N LEU A 111 -10.00 4.77 -12.55
CA LEU A 111 -11.01 3.94 -11.92
C LEU A 111 -10.86 4.03 -10.40
N SER A 112 -11.83 4.65 -9.73
CA SER A 112 -11.73 5.00 -8.30
C SER A 112 -12.65 4.19 -7.39
N ALA A 113 -13.21 3.11 -7.92
CA ALA A 113 -14.03 2.19 -7.16
C ALA A 113 -13.24 1.47 -6.07
N ASN A 114 -13.94 1.01 -5.03
CA ASN A 114 -13.35 0.18 -3.99
C ASN A 114 -13.13 -1.26 -4.47
N SER A 115 -12.52 -2.08 -3.60
CA SER A 115 -12.19 -3.48 -3.87
C SER A 115 -13.37 -4.35 -4.35
N ASN A 116 -14.62 -3.99 -4.06
CA ASN A 116 -15.78 -4.81 -4.42
C ASN A 116 -16.21 -4.64 -5.88
N HIS A 117 -15.71 -3.61 -6.57
CA HIS A 117 -16.23 -3.16 -7.86
C HIS A 117 -15.15 -2.85 -8.88
N ILE A 118 -13.91 -2.64 -8.43
CA ILE A 118 -12.82 -2.20 -9.29
C ILE A 118 -12.50 -3.19 -10.42
N GLU A 119 -12.70 -4.50 -10.19
CA GLU A 119 -12.47 -5.53 -11.21
C GLU A 119 -13.50 -5.48 -12.34
N GLU A 120 -14.78 -5.37 -11.97
CA GLU A 120 -15.88 -5.21 -12.92
C GLU A 120 -15.68 -3.93 -13.74
N ASP A 121 -15.36 -2.83 -13.05
CA ASP A 121 -15.15 -1.52 -13.67
C ASP A 121 -13.91 -1.53 -14.61
N LEU A 122 -12.86 -2.30 -14.27
CA LEU A 122 -11.67 -2.46 -15.11
C LEU A 122 -11.97 -3.28 -16.37
N HIS A 123 -12.66 -4.42 -16.23
CA HIS A 123 -13.06 -5.22 -17.38
C HIS A 123 -13.93 -4.44 -18.35
N GLU A 124 -14.88 -3.67 -17.82
CA GLU A 124 -15.74 -2.82 -18.63
C GLU A 124 -14.96 -1.70 -19.32
N ALA A 125 -14.03 -1.04 -18.62
CA ALA A 125 -13.19 -0.01 -19.21
C ALA A 125 -12.31 -0.54 -20.35
N LEU A 126 -11.76 -1.75 -20.19
CA LEU A 126 -10.96 -2.42 -21.23
C LEU A 126 -11.81 -2.77 -22.46
N ARG A 127 -13.04 -3.25 -22.26
CA ARG A 127 -14.00 -3.55 -23.33
C ARG A 127 -14.36 -2.28 -24.11
N LEU A 128 -14.78 -1.23 -23.41
CA LEU A 128 -15.17 0.05 -24.01
C LEU A 128 -14.01 0.71 -24.76
N LYS A 129 -12.79 0.62 -24.22
CA LYS A 129 -11.58 1.13 -24.88
C LYS A 129 -11.39 0.52 -26.28
N GLN A 130 -11.64 -0.78 -26.43
CA GLN A 130 -11.58 -1.49 -27.71
C GLN A 130 -12.74 -1.11 -28.63
N GLU A 131 -13.97 -1.10 -28.11
CA GLU A 131 -15.18 -0.81 -28.90
C GLU A 131 -15.20 0.62 -29.45
N LEU A 132 -14.71 1.58 -28.67
CA LEU A 132 -14.59 2.98 -29.07
C LEU A 132 -13.32 3.26 -29.89
N ASN A 133 -12.46 2.26 -30.09
CA ASN A 133 -11.16 2.39 -30.76
C ASN A 133 -10.27 3.49 -30.13
N ARG A 134 -10.28 3.59 -28.80
CA ARG A 134 -9.54 4.59 -28.00
C ARG A 134 -8.31 3.97 -27.34
N GLU A 135 -7.50 3.27 -28.14
CA GLU A 135 -6.36 2.48 -27.65
C GLU A 135 -5.27 3.28 -26.92
N GLN A 136 -5.19 4.60 -27.18
CA GLN A 136 -4.21 5.52 -26.60
C GLN A 136 -4.67 6.17 -25.28
N VAL A 137 -5.86 5.82 -24.78
CA VAL A 137 -6.33 6.27 -23.47
C VAL A 137 -5.66 5.43 -22.39
N VAL A 138 -5.05 6.11 -21.42
CA VAL A 138 -4.43 5.44 -20.28
C VAL A 138 -5.50 5.15 -19.24
N LEU A 139 -5.56 3.89 -18.81
CA LEU A 139 -6.36 3.51 -17.66
C LEU A 139 -5.48 3.50 -16.41
N ALA A 140 -6.00 4.01 -15.31
CA ALA A 140 -5.39 3.94 -14.01
C ALA A 140 -6.38 3.42 -12.97
N CYS A 141 -5.89 2.91 -11.84
CA CYS A 141 -6.73 2.58 -10.69
C CYS A 141 -6.25 3.27 -9.42
N LEU A 142 -7.20 3.56 -8.53
CA LEU A 142 -6.94 4.10 -7.19
C LEU A 142 -7.06 3.02 -6.10
N ALA A 143 -7.74 1.91 -6.39
CA ALA A 143 -7.94 0.81 -5.44
C ALA A 143 -6.60 0.17 -5.06
N GLY A 144 -6.29 0.17 -3.77
CA GLY A 144 -5.09 -0.48 -3.24
C GLY A 144 -5.44 -1.51 -2.19
N SER A 145 -6.12 -2.56 -2.63
CA SER A 145 -6.51 -3.72 -1.84
C SER A 145 -6.04 -4.99 -2.55
N PHE A 146 -5.87 -6.08 -1.79
CA PHE A 146 -5.75 -7.40 -2.39
C PHE A 146 -7.12 -7.85 -2.90
N ASN A 147 -7.12 -8.41 -4.11
CA ASN A 147 -8.23 -9.17 -4.66
C ASN A 147 -7.98 -10.66 -4.47
N HIS A 148 -9.03 -11.47 -4.61
CA HIS A 148 -8.95 -12.91 -4.46
C HIS A 148 -9.74 -13.58 -5.57
N ASP A 149 -9.08 -14.47 -6.30
CA ASP A 149 -9.73 -15.35 -7.26
C ASP A 149 -10.20 -16.62 -6.52
N PRO A 150 -11.51 -16.87 -6.42
CA PRO A 150 -12.04 -18.05 -5.74
C PRO A 150 -11.74 -19.36 -6.50
N ILE A 151 -11.46 -19.30 -7.81
CA ILE A 151 -11.21 -20.48 -8.64
C ILE A 151 -9.78 -20.96 -8.45
N SER A 152 -8.79 -20.08 -8.64
CA SER A 152 -7.39 -20.42 -8.41
C SER A 152 -6.98 -20.35 -6.94
N ASN A 153 -7.86 -19.86 -6.06
CA ASN A 153 -7.62 -19.60 -4.64
C ASN A 153 -6.33 -18.79 -4.43
N SER A 154 -6.19 -17.70 -5.19
CA SER A 154 -4.98 -16.89 -5.26
C SER A 154 -5.31 -15.42 -5.01
N ALA A 155 -4.53 -14.78 -4.15
CA ALA A 155 -4.62 -13.35 -3.91
C ALA A 155 -3.75 -12.57 -4.89
N TYR A 156 -4.16 -11.39 -5.34
CA TYR A 156 -3.38 -10.56 -6.27
C TYR A 156 -3.67 -9.08 -6.10
N VAL A 157 -2.84 -8.25 -6.74
CA VAL A 157 -3.13 -6.84 -6.97
C VAL A 157 -3.43 -6.62 -8.47
N LEU A 158 -4.32 -5.69 -8.82
CA LEU A 158 -4.78 -5.51 -10.21
C LEU A 158 -3.65 -5.26 -11.20
N CYS A 159 -2.68 -4.42 -10.84
CA CYS A 159 -1.54 -4.08 -11.67
C CYS A 159 -0.64 -5.29 -11.95
N GLU A 160 -0.72 -6.37 -11.15
CA GLU A 160 -0.05 -7.63 -11.45
C GLU A 160 -0.72 -8.35 -12.63
N GLN A 161 -2.06 -8.37 -12.65
CA GLN A 161 -2.87 -8.99 -13.71
C GLN A 161 -2.91 -8.15 -14.98
N GLN A 162 -2.89 -6.82 -14.83
CA GLN A 162 -2.88 -5.85 -15.93
C GLN A 162 -1.66 -4.92 -15.78
N PRO A 163 -0.45 -5.36 -16.22
CA PRO A 163 0.77 -4.59 -16.02
C PRO A 163 0.76 -3.17 -16.59
N GLU A 164 0.04 -2.93 -17.69
CA GLU A 164 -0.09 -1.60 -18.32
C GLU A 164 -1.15 -0.71 -17.63
N LEU A 165 -1.84 -1.21 -16.59
CA LEU A 165 -2.72 -0.39 -15.75
C LEU A 165 -1.84 0.51 -14.86
N ALA A 166 -2.04 1.82 -14.96
CA ALA A 166 -1.39 2.75 -14.05
C ALA A 166 -1.98 2.64 -12.65
N PHE A 167 -1.17 2.90 -11.63
CA PHE A 167 -1.60 3.01 -10.25
C PHE A 167 -1.48 4.46 -9.80
N PHE A 168 -2.59 5.05 -9.37
CA PHE A 168 -2.62 6.40 -8.84
C PHE A 168 -2.88 6.34 -7.33
N SER A 169 -1.97 6.91 -6.54
CA SER A 169 -2.12 6.96 -5.08
C SER A 169 -1.76 8.34 -4.56
N GLY A 170 -2.72 9.00 -3.93
CA GLY A 170 -2.50 10.17 -3.09
C GLY A 170 -3.06 9.94 -1.70
N PHE A 171 -2.36 10.43 -0.67
CA PHE A 171 -2.95 10.51 0.66
C PHE A 171 -3.72 11.80 0.78
N HIS A 172 -4.97 11.69 1.19
CA HIS A 172 -5.74 12.82 1.68
C HIS A 172 -6.50 12.36 2.91
N ARG A 173 -6.64 13.24 3.90
CA ARG A 173 -7.57 13.02 5.00
C ARG A 173 -8.93 13.53 4.60
N HIS A 174 -9.99 12.99 5.21
CA HIS A 174 -11.35 13.43 4.98
C HIS A 174 -11.43 14.96 5.11
N GLY A 175 -11.72 15.66 4.01
CA GLY A 175 -11.84 17.12 3.98
C GLY A 175 -10.58 17.92 3.65
N ALA A 176 -9.39 17.32 3.55
CA ALA A 176 -8.14 18.05 3.22
C ALA A 176 -8.25 18.80 1.89
N LEU A 177 -8.75 18.11 0.84
CA LEU A 177 -8.93 18.73 -0.48
C LEU A 177 -9.99 19.84 -0.52
N ARG A 178 -10.84 19.96 0.50
CA ARG A 178 -11.84 21.02 0.58
C ARG A 178 -11.30 22.29 1.25
N ASN A 179 -10.08 22.25 1.79
CA ASN A 179 -9.40 23.44 2.30
C ASN A 179 -8.62 24.10 1.16
N PRO A 180 -8.92 25.37 0.80
CA PRO A 180 -8.24 26.05 -0.31
C PRO A 180 -6.74 26.24 -0.08
N PHE A 181 -6.29 26.21 1.17
CA PHE A 181 -4.90 26.44 1.56
C PHE A 181 -4.12 25.15 1.84
N ASP A 182 -4.77 24.00 1.73
CA ASP A 182 -4.11 22.71 1.91
C ASP A 182 -3.60 22.19 0.57
N SER A 183 -2.47 21.46 0.62
CA SER A 183 -1.85 20.85 -0.55
C SER A 183 -1.65 19.36 -0.31
N PHE A 184 -1.60 18.59 -1.40
CA PHE A 184 -1.45 17.15 -1.29
C PHE A 184 -0.52 16.60 -2.35
N THR A 185 0.27 15.62 -1.93
CA THR A 185 1.16 14.89 -2.82
C THR A 185 0.52 13.58 -3.24
N ALA A 186 0.76 13.20 -4.49
CA ALA A 186 0.35 11.92 -5.05
C ALA A 186 1.46 11.33 -5.92
N ASN A 187 1.37 10.03 -6.15
CA ASN A 187 2.18 9.34 -7.12
C ASN A 187 1.28 8.80 -8.24
N PHE A 188 1.72 9.00 -9.48
CA PHE A 188 1.18 8.33 -10.65
C PHE A 188 2.22 7.34 -11.16
N CYS A 189 1.93 6.04 -11.03
CA CYS A 189 2.86 4.98 -11.35
C CYS A 189 2.43 4.20 -12.59
N HIS A 190 3.30 4.08 -13.59
CA HIS A 190 3.07 3.27 -14.78
C HIS A 190 4.40 2.65 -15.23
N PRO A 191 4.45 1.37 -15.67
CA PRO A 191 5.72 0.69 -15.95
C PRO A 191 6.55 1.36 -17.05
N ASN A 192 5.93 2.10 -17.97
CA ASN A 192 6.64 2.98 -18.92
C ASN A 192 6.88 4.37 -18.32
N ALA A 193 8.15 4.79 -18.20
CA ALA A 193 8.56 6.08 -17.62
C ALA A 193 7.95 7.31 -18.31
N LEU A 194 7.84 7.30 -19.65
CA LEU A 194 7.29 8.43 -20.39
C LEU A 194 5.76 8.55 -20.18
N THR A 195 5.05 7.42 -20.17
CA THR A 195 3.63 7.39 -19.78
C THR A 195 3.44 7.85 -18.34
N ALA A 196 4.32 7.45 -17.41
CA ALA A 196 4.26 7.91 -16.03
C ALA A 196 4.46 9.43 -15.91
N MET A 197 5.42 10.01 -16.63
CA MET A 197 5.65 11.47 -16.64
C MET A 197 4.46 12.24 -17.19
N LEU A 198 3.95 11.85 -18.36
CA LEU A 198 2.83 12.54 -19.00
C LEU A 198 1.53 12.37 -18.19
N GLY A 199 1.30 11.19 -17.62
CA GLY A 199 0.16 10.94 -16.74
C GLY A 199 0.26 11.74 -15.44
N ALA A 200 1.44 11.81 -14.83
CA ALA A 200 1.67 12.67 -13.67
C ALA A 200 1.40 14.14 -14.01
N GLN A 201 1.92 14.64 -15.14
CA GLN A 201 1.72 16.02 -15.59
C GLN A 201 0.24 16.33 -15.83
N LEU A 202 -0.51 15.44 -16.48
CA LEU A 202 -1.97 15.59 -16.67
C LEU A 202 -2.69 15.74 -15.32
N MET A 203 -2.33 14.91 -14.34
CA MET A 203 -2.92 14.95 -13.01
C MET A 203 -2.50 16.20 -12.22
N ASP A 204 -1.24 16.60 -12.32
CA ASP A 204 -0.65 17.78 -11.65
C ASP A 204 -1.32 19.09 -12.09
N GLN A 205 -1.77 19.14 -13.34
CA GLN A 205 -2.46 20.30 -13.92
C GLN A 205 -3.95 20.39 -13.55
N LEU A 206 -4.50 19.43 -12.80
CA LEU A 206 -5.90 19.49 -12.38
C LEU A 206 -6.16 20.58 -11.35
N SER A 207 -5.20 20.84 -10.47
CA SER A 207 -5.32 21.87 -9.43
C SER A 207 -3.94 22.35 -8.97
N PRO A 208 -3.76 23.62 -8.60
CA PRO A 208 -2.52 24.09 -7.97
C PRO A 208 -2.22 23.39 -6.62
N ASN A 209 -3.23 22.78 -5.99
CA ASN A 209 -3.08 22.15 -4.68
C ASN A 209 -2.64 20.68 -4.76
N ILE A 210 -2.64 20.06 -5.95
CA ILE A 210 -2.08 18.73 -6.14
C ILE A 210 -0.61 18.83 -6.59
N GLN A 211 0.22 17.93 -6.07
CA GLN A 211 1.57 17.69 -6.61
C GLN A 211 1.72 16.21 -6.94
N VAL A 212 1.85 15.86 -8.22
CA VAL A 212 1.92 14.47 -8.68
C VAL A 212 3.31 14.12 -9.18
N SER A 213 3.95 13.18 -8.52
CA SER A 213 5.24 12.64 -8.95
C SER A 213 5.07 11.36 -9.76
N ALA A 214 5.80 11.28 -10.87
CA ALA A 214 5.83 10.10 -11.72
C ALA A 214 6.62 8.96 -11.07
N GLY A 215 6.21 7.71 -11.31
CA GLY A 215 6.95 6.52 -10.91
C GLY A 215 6.73 5.34 -11.86
N VAL A 216 7.61 4.35 -11.81
CA VAL A 216 7.46 3.14 -12.65
C VAL A 216 6.91 1.92 -11.92
N HIS A 217 6.82 2.00 -10.59
CA HIS A 217 6.54 0.87 -9.71
C HIS A 217 5.04 0.75 -9.39
N ASN A 218 4.21 0.51 -10.41
CA ASN A 218 2.75 0.41 -10.27
C ASN A 218 2.31 -0.79 -9.41
N VAL A 219 2.88 -1.98 -9.65
CA VAL A 219 2.59 -3.20 -8.88
C VAL A 219 3.02 -3.03 -7.43
N GLU A 220 4.25 -2.58 -7.19
CA GLU A 220 4.79 -2.36 -5.85
C GLU A 220 3.97 -1.30 -5.13
N GLY A 221 3.57 -0.23 -5.83
CA GLY A 221 2.76 0.81 -5.21
C GLY A 221 1.38 0.34 -4.79
N GLN A 222 0.71 -0.44 -5.63
CA GLN A 222 -0.56 -1.05 -5.27
C GLN A 222 -0.40 -2.05 -4.12
N PHE A 223 0.70 -2.81 -4.11
CA PHE A 223 1.03 -3.73 -3.03
C PHE A 223 1.24 -3.00 -1.70
N ILE A 224 2.03 -1.91 -1.67
CA ILE A 224 2.26 -1.10 -0.47
C ILE A 224 0.92 -0.61 0.09
N LYS A 225 0.03 -0.12 -0.77
CA LYS A 225 -1.30 0.35 -0.38
C LYS A 225 -2.15 -0.76 0.21
N ALA A 226 -2.07 -1.97 -0.36
CA ALA A 226 -2.79 -3.14 0.14
C ALA A 226 -2.23 -3.64 1.48
N ALA A 227 -0.91 -3.74 1.62
CA ALA A 227 -0.23 -4.11 2.86
C ALA A 227 -0.50 -3.11 4.00
N LYS A 228 -0.52 -1.81 3.68
CA LYS A 228 -0.88 -0.73 4.61
C LYS A 228 -2.21 -0.99 5.30
N ASN A 229 -3.20 -1.55 4.61
CA ASN A 229 -4.51 -1.77 5.19
C ASN A 229 -4.46 -2.74 6.38
N MET A 230 -3.64 -3.80 6.33
CA MET A 230 -3.42 -4.72 7.46
C MET A 230 -2.58 -4.05 8.56
N ALA A 231 -1.50 -3.38 8.16
CA ALA A 231 -0.62 -2.70 9.11
C ALA A 231 -1.32 -1.53 9.84
N SER A 232 -2.30 -0.88 9.21
CA SER A 232 -3.17 0.14 9.81
C SER A 232 -4.04 -0.42 10.94
N VAL A 233 -4.52 -1.67 10.82
CA VAL A 233 -5.22 -2.36 11.93
C VAL A 233 -4.29 -2.54 13.12
N PHE A 234 -3.05 -2.99 12.90
CA PHE A 234 -2.07 -3.13 13.97
C PHE A 234 -1.75 -1.77 14.61
N ALA A 235 -1.52 -0.73 13.80
CA ALA A 235 -1.27 0.61 14.31
C ALA A 235 -2.41 1.11 15.21
N GLY A 236 -3.66 0.91 14.79
CA GLY A 236 -4.84 1.21 15.60
C GLY A 236 -4.85 0.47 16.93
N PHE A 237 -4.53 -0.82 16.92
CA PHE A 237 -4.37 -1.60 18.14
C PHE A 237 -3.28 -1.02 19.04
N GLY A 238 -2.11 -0.72 18.47
CA GLY A 238 -0.98 -0.12 19.20
C GLY A 238 -1.37 1.17 19.91
N TYR A 239 -2.00 2.10 19.20
CA TYR A 239 -2.51 3.34 19.80
C TYR A 239 -3.55 3.08 20.89
N GLY A 240 -4.51 2.19 20.67
CA GLY A 240 -5.56 1.92 21.65
C GLY A 240 -5.05 1.22 22.91
N PHE A 241 -4.16 0.25 22.75
CA PHE A 241 -3.69 -0.59 23.85
C PHE A 241 -2.49 0.03 24.60
N HIS A 242 -1.57 0.67 23.88
CA HIS A 242 -0.30 1.19 24.41
C HIS A 242 -0.19 2.72 24.43
N GLN A 243 -1.31 3.47 24.35
CA GLN A 243 -1.30 4.94 24.48
C GLN A 243 -0.50 5.45 25.70
N ASP A 244 -0.52 4.71 26.81
CA ASP A 244 0.17 5.08 28.05
C ASP A 244 1.67 4.71 28.05
N ASN A 245 2.17 4.11 26.96
CA ASN A 245 3.56 3.68 26.79
C ASN A 245 4.20 4.43 25.60
N PRO A 246 4.60 5.70 25.78
CA PRO A 246 5.00 6.58 24.68
C PRO A 246 6.25 6.09 23.92
N GLY A 247 7.09 5.24 24.52
CA GLY A 247 8.28 4.70 23.86
C GLY A 247 8.00 3.60 22.82
N VAL A 248 6.88 2.87 22.94
CA VAL A 248 6.60 1.70 22.06
C VAL A 248 6.01 2.14 20.72
N LEU A 249 5.17 3.17 20.72
CA LEU A 249 4.45 3.62 19.53
C LEU A 249 5.38 4.04 18.37
N PRO A 250 6.42 4.88 18.57
CA PRO A 250 7.31 5.26 17.48
C PRO A 250 8.02 4.06 16.84
N THR A 251 8.47 3.11 17.67
CA THR A 251 9.12 1.87 17.22
C THR A 251 8.16 1.03 16.39
N LEU A 252 6.94 0.82 16.90
CA LEU A 252 5.88 0.07 16.21
C LEU A 252 5.55 0.67 14.85
N LEU A 253 5.35 1.98 14.78
CA LEU A 253 4.97 2.67 13.53
C LEU A 253 6.08 2.66 12.50
N THR A 254 7.34 2.81 12.96
CA THR A 254 8.51 2.71 12.08
C THR A 254 8.62 1.31 11.51
N LEU A 255 8.44 0.29 12.36
CA LEU A 255 8.48 -1.10 11.94
C LEU A 255 7.37 -1.44 10.93
N LEU A 256 6.12 -1.07 11.21
CA LEU A 256 4.98 -1.30 10.31
C LEU A 256 5.18 -0.65 8.94
N LEU A 257 5.73 0.57 8.91
CA LEU A 257 6.08 1.25 7.67
C LEU A 257 7.16 0.48 6.91
N ASN A 258 8.27 0.14 7.58
CA ASN A 258 9.38 -0.57 6.96
C ASN A 258 8.93 -1.91 6.38
N GLN A 259 8.10 -2.66 7.10
CA GLN A 259 7.55 -3.93 6.61
C GLN A 259 6.69 -3.76 5.36
N CYS A 260 5.88 -2.71 5.25
CA CYS A 260 5.14 -2.44 4.01
C CYS A 260 6.08 -2.21 2.81
N LEU A 261 7.20 -1.52 3.03
CA LEU A 261 8.20 -1.24 2.00
C LEU A 261 9.05 -2.48 1.66
N ASP A 262 9.50 -3.21 2.67
CA ASP A 262 10.31 -4.42 2.52
C ASP A 262 9.51 -5.50 1.76
N GLN A 263 8.24 -5.70 2.09
CA GLN A 263 7.36 -6.60 1.34
C GLN A 263 7.25 -6.20 -0.14
N ALA A 264 7.09 -4.91 -0.42
CA ALA A 264 6.99 -4.41 -1.79
C ALA A 264 8.30 -4.55 -2.58
N ALA A 265 9.45 -4.42 -1.91
CA ALA A 265 10.73 -4.72 -2.52
C ALA A 265 10.84 -6.21 -2.86
N THR A 266 10.24 -7.11 -2.07
CA THR A 266 10.24 -8.57 -2.35
C THR A 266 9.40 -8.86 -3.58
N VAL A 267 8.22 -8.25 -3.64
CA VAL A 267 7.33 -8.30 -4.81
C VAL A 267 8.07 -7.81 -6.06
N SER A 268 8.80 -6.69 -5.96
CA SER A 268 9.58 -6.15 -7.07
C SER A 268 10.63 -7.13 -7.61
N MET A 269 11.31 -7.87 -6.73
CA MET A 269 12.27 -8.91 -7.14
C MET A 269 11.60 -10.06 -7.89
N ALA A 270 10.39 -10.44 -7.47
CA ALA A 270 9.65 -11.57 -8.02
C ALA A 270 8.89 -11.25 -9.32
N ARG A 271 8.90 -9.98 -9.78
CA ARG A 271 8.16 -9.56 -10.98
C ARG A 271 8.63 -10.29 -12.25
N PRO A 272 7.71 -10.94 -13.00
CA PRO A 272 8.05 -11.56 -14.28
C PRO A 272 8.60 -10.57 -15.32
N ASP A 273 8.17 -9.32 -15.26
CA ASP A 273 8.57 -8.25 -16.18
C ASP A 273 9.76 -7.41 -15.69
N ARG A 274 10.37 -7.74 -14.54
CA ARG A 274 11.44 -6.96 -13.89
C ARG A 274 12.58 -6.56 -14.84
N GLN A 275 13.06 -7.50 -15.65
CA GLN A 275 14.14 -7.24 -16.60
C GLN A 275 13.75 -6.18 -17.63
N ARG A 276 12.50 -6.24 -18.13
CA ARG A 276 11.97 -5.24 -19.06
C ARG A 276 11.77 -3.91 -18.35
N LEU A 277 11.22 -3.92 -17.14
CA LEU A 277 10.98 -2.73 -16.31
C LEU A 277 12.23 -1.87 -16.14
N TYR A 278 13.40 -2.47 -15.89
CA TYR A 278 14.61 -1.68 -15.66
C TYR A 278 15.45 -1.41 -16.93
N HIS A 279 15.47 -2.33 -17.90
CA HIS A 279 16.39 -2.23 -19.05
C HIS A 279 15.76 -1.68 -20.33
N ARG A 280 14.43 -1.51 -20.38
CA ARG A 280 13.71 -1.02 -21.57
C ARG A 280 13.02 0.32 -21.36
N GLN A 281 13.50 1.11 -20.40
CA GLN A 281 13.01 2.47 -20.22
C GLN A 281 13.54 3.40 -21.31
N PRO A 282 12.78 4.43 -21.71
CA PRO A 282 13.22 5.40 -22.70
C PRO A 282 14.42 6.24 -22.23
N PHE A 283 14.62 6.37 -20.92
CA PHE A 283 15.73 7.06 -20.28
C PHE A 283 16.00 6.46 -18.89
N PRO A 284 17.17 6.72 -18.26
CA PRO A 284 17.49 6.19 -16.95
C PRO A 284 16.48 6.58 -15.87
N LEU A 285 16.12 5.66 -14.97
CA LEU A 285 15.18 5.95 -13.89
C LEU A 285 15.66 7.07 -12.95
N THR A 286 16.96 7.32 -12.89
CA THR A 286 17.53 8.46 -12.13
C THR A 286 17.03 9.81 -12.65
N GLU A 287 16.63 9.91 -13.93
CA GLU A 287 16.03 11.13 -14.48
C GLU A 287 14.56 11.31 -14.07
N LEU A 288 13.87 10.24 -13.65
CA LEU A 288 12.61 10.34 -12.90
C LEU A 288 12.84 10.68 -11.41
N GLY A 289 14.09 10.90 -11.00
CA GLY A 289 14.50 11.22 -9.64
C GLY A 289 14.77 10.00 -8.76
N TYR A 290 14.71 8.77 -9.27
CA TYR A 290 15.07 7.60 -8.46
C TYR A 290 16.53 7.71 -8.02
N ALA A 291 16.81 7.43 -6.74
CA ALA A 291 18.19 7.45 -6.23
C ALA A 291 19.03 6.29 -6.77
N VAL A 292 18.36 5.21 -7.20
CA VAL A 292 18.97 3.99 -7.72
C VAL A 292 18.30 3.58 -9.03
N PRO A 293 19.04 2.95 -9.97
CA PRO A 293 18.50 2.56 -11.28
C PRO A 293 17.52 1.38 -11.22
N ARG A 294 17.51 0.62 -10.12
CA ARG A 294 16.63 -0.54 -9.92
C ARG A 294 16.43 -0.83 -8.44
N ILE A 295 15.28 -1.41 -8.10
CA ILE A 295 15.03 -1.97 -6.76
C ILE A 295 15.82 -3.28 -6.64
N GLU A 296 16.73 -3.34 -5.68
CA GLU A 296 17.50 -4.54 -5.38
C GLU A 296 17.29 -4.94 -3.92
N SER A 297 17.10 -6.24 -3.74
CA SER A 297 17.06 -6.88 -2.44
C SER A 297 17.97 -8.07 -2.44
N THR A 298 18.89 -8.07 -1.48
CA THR A 298 20.10 -8.85 -1.58
C THR A 298 20.62 -9.16 -0.14
N LEU A 299 21.16 -10.34 0.18
CA LEU A 299 21.75 -10.69 1.50
C LEU A 299 23.27 -11.05 1.34
N VAL A 300 24.19 -10.50 2.16
CA VAL A 300 25.68 -10.63 2.09
C VAL A 300 26.18 -11.03 3.45
N ARG A 301 26.71 -12.24 3.45
CA ARG A 301 28.00 -12.48 4.08
C ARG A 301 28.91 -13.00 2.96
N ASP A 302 30.11 -12.43 2.84
CA ASP A 302 31.18 -12.87 1.92
C ASP A 302 30.94 -12.71 0.40
N GLY A 303 30.63 -11.50 -0.07
CA GLY A 303 30.80 -11.14 -1.50
C GLY A 303 29.63 -11.39 -2.45
N ASP A 304 28.47 -11.85 -1.96
CA ASP A 304 27.20 -11.87 -2.69
C ASP A 304 26.21 -10.86 -2.10
N PHE A 305 25.62 -10.00 -2.94
CA PHE A 305 24.97 -8.69 -2.68
C PHE A 305 23.91 -8.57 -1.54
N GLU A 306 23.84 -7.35 -0.87
CA GLU A 306 22.89 -6.59 0.07
C GLU A 306 21.61 -5.88 -0.45
N ARG A 307 20.47 -5.89 0.27
CA ARG A 307 19.22 -5.16 0.05
C ARG A 307 19.42 -3.75 0.57
N VAL A 308 19.57 -2.80 -0.35
CA VAL A 308 19.67 -1.38 0.01
C VAL A 308 18.28 -0.89 0.39
N ARG A 309 17.89 -1.06 1.67
CA ARG A 309 16.52 -0.81 2.16
C ARG A 309 16.08 0.67 2.11
N ASP A 310 17.02 1.63 2.14
CA ASP A 310 16.66 3.06 2.33
C ASP A 310 16.46 3.88 1.04
N HIS A 311 16.95 3.45 -0.12
CA HIS A 311 16.91 4.27 -1.35
C HIS A 311 15.86 3.83 -2.37
N THR A 312 15.22 2.69 -2.13
CA THR A 312 14.38 1.96 -3.09
C THR A 312 13.12 2.71 -3.51
N PHE A 313 12.52 3.46 -2.59
CA PHE A 313 11.23 4.11 -2.77
C PHE A 313 11.27 5.63 -2.55
N SER A 314 12.43 6.26 -2.67
CA SER A 314 12.60 7.71 -2.43
C SER A 314 11.67 8.58 -3.30
N GLN A 315 11.40 8.16 -4.54
CA GLN A 315 10.44 8.82 -5.44
C GLN A 315 8.96 8.56 -5.12
N LEU A 316 8.68 7.60 -4.23
CA LEU A 316 7.33 7.27 -3.80
C LEU A 316 6.99 7.95 -2.46
N THR A 317 7.48 9.18 -2.27
CA THR A 317 7.30 9.94 -1.02
C THR A 317 5.81 10.14 -0.68
N ALA A 318 4.95 10.38 -1.67
CA ALA A 318 3.51 10.50 -1.42
C ALA A 318 2.89 9.18 -0.94
N MET A 319 3.39 8.05 -1.43
CA MET A 319 2.97 6.74 -0.94
C MET A 319 3.50 6.45 0.47
N VAL A 320 4.74 6.82 0.79
CA VAL A 320 5.26 6.74 2.17
C VAL A 320 4.42 7.59 3.12
N ALA A 321 4.05 8.81 2.69
CA ALA A 321 3.15 9.68 3.43
C ALA A 321 1.76 9.06 3.63
N ASP A 322 1.22 8.36 2.61
CA ASP A 322 -0.03 7.61 2.72
C ASP A 322 0.01 6.49 3.75
N VAL A 323 1.09 5.71 3.74
CA VAL A 323 1.32 4.63 4.71
C VAL A 323 1.36 5.21 6.13
N ARG A 324 2.25 6.17 6.36
CA ARG A 324 2.40 6.86 7.65
C ARG A 324 1.08 7.49 8.12
N GLY A 325 0.42 8.25 7.25
CA GLY A 325 -0.80 8.98 7.56
C GLY A 325 -1.98 8.09 7.97
N SER A 326 -1.97 6.83 7.51
CA SER A 326 -2.99 5.81 7.82
C SER A 326 -2.70 5.01 9.09
N MET A 327 -1.49 5.13 9.61
CA MET A 327 -1.04 4.50 10.85
C MET A 327 -0.98 5.48 12.03
N MET A 328 -1.37 6.73 11.83
CA MET A 328 -1.31 7.78 12.85
C MET A 328 -2.69 8.36 13.13
N LEU A 329 -2.93 8.72 14.40
CA LEU A 329 -4.10 9.52 14.77
C LEU A 329 -4.08 10.85 14.02
N PRO A 330 -5.23 11.30 13.49
CA PRO A 330 -5.28 12.56 12.80
C PRO A 330 -5.40 13.76 13.72
N VAL A 331 -4.85 14.89 13.29
CA VAL A 331 -5.05 16.19 13.97
C VAL A 331 -6.50 16.66 13.83
N SER A 332 -7.14 16.36 12.69
CA SER A 332 -8.54 16.67 12.41
C SER A 332 -9.20 15.53 11.60
N GLY A 333 -10.49 15.30 11.85
CA GLY A 333 -11.28 14.23 11.25
C GLY A 333 -11.10 12.88 11.97
N SER A 334 -11.61 11.81 11.34
CA SER A 334 -11.52 10.46 11.87
C SER A 334 -10.35 9.68 11.25
N PRO A 335 -9.71 8.75 11.99
CA PRO A 335 -8.71 7.84 11.42
C PRO A 335 -9.32 6.92 10.37
N THR A 336 -8.49 6.20 9.62
CA THR A 336 -8.97 5.23 8.60
C THR A 336 -9.82 4.13 9.26
N ARG A 337 -10.72 3.50 8.49
CA ARG A 337 -11.59 2.43 9.02
C ARG A 337 -10.80 1.23 9.55
N ASN A 338 -9.70 0.87 8.88
CA ASN A 338 -8.80 -0.20 9.34
C ASN A 338 -8.13 0.15 10.67
N PHE A 339 -7.67 1.40 10.83
CA PHE A 339 -7.15 1.90 12.11
C PHE A 339 -8.22 1.86 13.21
N GLN A 340 -9.45 2.26 12.90
CA GLN A 340 -10.57 2.18 13.86
C GLN A 340 -10.87 0.73 14.27
N ALA A 341 -10.78 -0.24 13.35
CA ALA A 341 -10.92 -1.66 13.69
C ALA A 341 -9.84 -2.12 14.68
N GLY A 342 -8.60 -1.62 14.54
CA GLY A 342 -7.54 -1.82 15.51
C GLY A 342 -7.85 -1.24 16.89
N LEU A 343 -8.41 -0.03 16.96
CA LEU A 343 -8.85 0.59 18.22
C LEU A 343 -9.95 -0.23 18.90
N VAL A 344 -10.91 -0.73 18.13
CA VAL A 344 -11.97 -1.61 18.63
C VAL A 344 -11.38 -2.91 19.17
N MET A 345 -10.48 -3.55 18.41
CA MET A 345 -9.77 -4.76 18.85
C MET A 345 -9.05 -4.53 20.17
N ALA A 346 -8.32 -3.42 20.33
CA ALA A 346 -7.63 -3.09 21.57
C ALA A 346 -8.58 -2.93 22.76
N LYS A 347 -9.70 -2.22 22.57
CA LYS A 347 -10.70 -2.03 23.61
C LYS A 347 -11.32 -3.36 24.07
N GLU A 348 -11.72 -4.20 23.12
CA GLU A 348 -12.37 -5.47 23.43
C GLU A 348 -11.40 -6.47 24.03
N MET A 349 -10.16 -6.56 23.52
CA MET A 349 -9.11 -7.38 24.13
C MET A 349 -8.81 -6.97 25.57
N ARG A 350 -8.78 -5.66 25.86
CA ARG A 350 -8.59 -5.15 27.23
C ARG A 350 -9.77 -5.54 28.15
N THR A 351 -10.98 -5.51 27.62
CA THR A 351 -12.21 -5.81 28.38
C THR A 351 -12.36 -7.31 28.64
N GLN A 352 -12.08 -8.13 27.64
CA GLN A 352 -12.26 -9.58 27.69
C GLN A 352 -11.04 -10.31 28.27
N GLY A 353 -9.87 -9.67 28.30
CA GLY A 353 -8.64 -10.29 28.78
C GLY A 353 -8.10 -11.38 27.84
N ARG A 354 -8.45 -11.34 26.54
CA ARG A 354 -8.07 -12.34 25.54
C ARG A 354 -8.10 -11.79 24.11
N CYS A 355 -7.48 -12.53 23.19
CA CYS A 355 -7.67 -12.36 21.75
C CYS A 355 -9.10 -12.72 21.28
N PRO A 356 -9.53 -12.23 20.10
CA PRO A 356 -10.78 -12.70 19.48
C PRO A 356 -10.74 -14.20 19.17
N HIS A 357 -11.86 -14.88 19.33
CA HIS A 357 -12.06 -16.30 19.01
C HIS A 357 -12.03 -16.56 17.51
N SER A 358 -12.49 -15.61 16.70
CA SER A 358 -12.42 -15.70 15.24
C SER A 358 -12.46 -14.31 14.60
N MET A 359 -12.26 -14.26 13.28
CA MET A 359 -12.45 -13.03 12.50
C MET A 359 -13.89 -12.52 12.58
N GLU A 360 -14.88 -13.42 12.61
CA GLU A 360 -16.29 -13.07 12.72
C GLU A 360 -16.60 -12.36 14.04
N GLU A 361 -15.98 -12.78 15.15
CA GLU A 361 -16.13 -12.06 16.43
C GLU A 361 -15.57 -10.64 16.34
N LEU A 362 -14.37 -10.46 15.77
CA LEU A 362 -13.78 -9.13 15.58
C LEU A 362 -14.63 -8.24 14.67
N GLU A 363 -15.21 -8.81 13.60
CA GLU A 363 -16.12 -8.08 12.73
C GLU A 363 -17.42 -7.67 13.44
N GLN A 364 -17.96 -8.53 14.31
CA GLN A 364 -19.12 -8.19 15.15
C GLN A 364 -18.80 -7.06 16.13
N TRP A 365 -17.61 -7.06 16.75
CA TRP A 365 -17.16 -5.94 17.58
C TRP A 365 -17.07 -4.64 16.77
N CYS A 366 -16.54 -4.71 15.55
CA CYS A 366 -16.47 -3.56 14.65
C CYS A 366 -17.86 -3.04 14.27
N GLU A 367 -18.80 -3.93 13.95
CA GLU A 367 -20.19 -3.56 13.64
C GLU A 367 -20.90 -2.93 14.85
N ALA A 368 -20.71 -3.47 16.05
CA ALA A 368 -21.25 -2.92 17.29
C ALA A 368 -20.68 -1.51 17.59
N ALA A 369 -19.45 -1.24 17.16
CA ALA A 369 -18.83 0.08 17.20
C ALA A 369 -19.21 1.01 16.03
N GLY A 370 -20.11 0.58 15.14
CA GLY A 370 -20.61 1.39 14.02
C GLY A 370 -19.77 1.32 12.74
N LEU A 371 -18.78 0.42 12.66
CA LEU A 371 -17.96 0.23 11.45
C LEU A 371 -18.65 -0.72 10.47
N ARG A 372 -18.86 -0.26 9.23
CA ARG A 372 -19.44 -1.09 8.16
C ARG A 372 -18.39 -2.05 7.58
N LYS A 373 -18.70 -3.35 7.54
CA LYS A 373 -17.85 -4.43 6.96
C LYS A 373 -17.27 -4.11 5.58
N GLY A 374 -18.05 -3.45 4.73
CA GLY A 374 -17.68 -3.16 3.34
C GLY A 374 -16.39 -2.33 3.16
N GLY A 375 -15.89 -1.66 4.21
CA GLY A 375 -14.66 -0.85 4.17
C GLY A 375 -13.51 -1.34 5.06
N LEU A 376 -13.56 -2.59 5.56
CA LEU A 376 -12.51 -3.19 6.37
C LEU A 376 -11.55 -4.03 5.51
N GLU A 377 -10.93 -3.41 4.52
CA GLU A 377 -10.02 -4.06 3.55
C GLU A 377 -8.82 -4.74 4.22
N GLY A 378 -8.37 -4.23 5.37
CA GLY A 378 -7.30 -4.86 6.16
C GLY A 378 -7.73 -6.21 6.72
N LEU A 379 -8.94 -6.30 7.29
CA LEU A 379 -9.48 -7.57 7.80
C LEU A 379 -9.78 -8.55 6.66
N LYS A 380 -10.27 -8.06 5.51
CA LYS A 380 -10.43 -8.88 4.31
C LYS A 380 -9.11 -9.47 3.83
N SER A 381 -8.06 -8.66 3.77
CA SER A 381 -6.72 -9.10 3.36
C SER A 381 -6.13 -10.13 4.34
N LEU A 382 -6.34 -9.93 5.65
CA LEU A 382 -5.87 -10.87 6.69
C LEU A 382 -6.44 -12.28 6.54
N ARG A 383 -7.68 -12.43 6.05
CA ARG A 383 -8.28 -13.76 5.77
C ARG A 383 -7.43 -14.60 4.83
N TYR A 384 -6.74 -13.95 3.89
CA TYR A 384 -5.94 -14.59 2.85
C TYR A 384 -4.43 -14.43 3.10
N TRP A 385 -4.02 -13.95 4.27
CA TRP A 385 -2.63 -13.59 4.53
C TRP A 385 -1.62 -14.73 4.25
N PRO A 386 -1.82 -15.99 4.69
CA PRO A 386 -0.89 -17.07 4.35
C PRO A 386 -0.75 -17.30 2.84
N GLN A 387 -1.83 -17.12 2.09
CA GLN A 387 -1.81 -17.25 0.62
C GLN A 387 -1.04 -16.08 -0.02
N ILE A 388 -1.27 -14.86 0.46
CA ILE A 388 -0.56 -13.65 0.03
C ILE A 388 0.94 -13.82 0.29
N ALA A 389 1.32 -14.14 1.53
CA ALA A 389 2.71 -14.29 1.94
C ALA A 389 3.43 -15.34 1.08
N ARG A 390 2.80 -16.51 0.87
CA ARG A 390 3.38 -17.59 0.06
C ARG A 390 3.49 -17.22 -1.42
N LYS A 391 2.46 -16.60 -2.00
CA LYS A 391 2.47 -16.21 -3.43
C LYS A 391 3.60 -15.24 -3.74
N PHE A 392 3.78 -14.23 -2.90
CA PHE A 392 4.80 -13.20 -3.11
C PHE A 392 6.15 -13.53 -2.45
N ALA A 393 6.29 -14.75 -1.92
CA ALA A 393 7.49 -15.22 -1.22
C ALA A 393 7.96 -14.24 -0.13
N ILE A 394 7.02 -13.68 0.63
CA ILE A 394 7.29 -12.70 1.68
C ILE A 394 7.98 -13.41 2.86
N PRO A 395 9.21 -13.02 3.23
CA PRO A 395 9.88 -13.57 4.40
C PRO A 395 9.11 -13.24 5.68
N ALA A 396 9.10 -14.17 6.65
CA ALA A 396 8.38 -13.98 7.91
C ALA A 396 8.83 -12.72 8.67
N HIS A 397 10.13 -12.38 8.61
CA HIS A 397 10.70 -11.21 9.28
C HIS A 397 10.32 -9.87 8.61
N ASP A 398 9.99 -9.88 7.32
CA ASP A 398 9.49 -8.70 6.59
C ASP A 398 7.99 -8.45 6.84
N ALA A 399 7.32 -9.35 7.58
CA ALA A 399 5.89 -9.26 7.86
C ALA A 399 5.50 -9.65 9.28
N SER A 400 6.45 -9.59 10.23
CA SER A 400 6.24 -10.07 11.60
C SER A 400 5.03 -9.45 12.29
N MET A 401 4.76 -8.16 12.11
CA MET A 401 3.62 -7.51 12.75
C MET A 401 2.28 -8.01 12.18
N VAL A 402 2.22 -8.23 10.86
CA VAL A 402 1.04 -8.82 10.21
C VAL A 402 0.86 -10.27 10.65
N ASN A 403 1.95 -11.02 10.79
CA ASN A 403 1.93 -12.40 11.30
C ASN A 403 1.42 -12.46 12.74
N LEU A 404 1.87 -11.56 13.62
CA LEU A 404 1.40 -11.45 15.00
C LEU A 404 -0.11 -11.16 15.05
N LEU A 405 -0.58 -10.20 14.27
CA LEU A 405 -2.02 -9.89 14.16
C LEU A 405 -2.82 -11.06 13.62
N TYR A 406 -2.29 -11.77 12.62
CA TYR A 406 -2.92 -12.97 12.07
C TYR A 406 -3.02 -14.08 13.13
N MET A 407 -1.96 -14.33 13.89
CA MET A 407 -1.96 -15.33 14.98
C MET A 407 -2.95 -14.98 16.10
N ALA A 408 -3.08 -13.70 16.44
CA ALA A 408 -4.07 -13.24 17.41
C ALA A 408 -5.52 -13.56 16.97
N ILE A 409 -5.80 -13.61 15.67
CA ILE A 409 -7.16 -13.81 15.14
C ILE A 409 -7.42 -15.26 14.72
N TYR A 410 -6.43 -15.93 14.13
CA TYR A 410 -6.57 -17.27 13.53
C TYR A 410 -5.79 -18.37 14.25
N GLY A 411 -4.94 -18.03 15.21
CA GLY A 411 -4.18 -19.01 15.99
C GLY A 411 -5.08 -19.97 16.77
N ARG A 412 -4.53 -21.14 17.12
CA ARG A 412 -5.18 -22.05 18.08
C ARG A 412 -5.22 -21.39 19.47
N ALA A 413 -6.06 -21.90 20.38
CA ALA A 413 -6.26 -21.30 21.71
C ALA A 413 -4.94 -20.95 22.45
N GLY A 414 -4.01 -21.92 22.57
CA GLY A 414 -2.72 -21.65 23.22
C GLY A 414 -1.85 -20.61 22.50
N VAL A 415 -1.86 -20.60 21.16
CA VAL A 415 -1.14 -19.58 20.37
C VAL A 415 -1.76 -18.20 20.57
N LYS A 416 -3.09 -18.12 20.70
CA LYS A 416 -3.81 -16.87 20.97
C LYS A 416 -3.52 -16.33 22.36
N ASP A 417 -3.32 -17.19 23.35
CA ASP A 417 -2.91 -16.77 24.69
C ASP A 417 -1.50 -16.17 24.66
N THR A 418 -0.56 -16.81 23.95
CA THR A 418 0.79 -16.26 23.73
C THR A 418 0.75 -14.96 22.92
N ALA A 419 -0.03 -14.90 21.85
CA ALA A 419 -0.20 -13.68 21.05
C ALA A 419 -0.83 -12.54 21.87
N TYR A 420 -1.81 -12.84 22.72
CA TYR A 420 -2.41 -11.86 23.64
C TYR A 420 -1.34 -11.28 24.56
N ARG A 421 -0.53 -12.12 25.21
CA ARG A 421 0.57 -11.70 26.07
C ARG A 421 1.56 -10.80 25.33
N VAL A 422 2.03 -11.23 24.14
CA VAL A 422 2.97 -10.45 23.33
C VAL A 422 2.37 -9.11 22.88
N MET A 423 1.10 -9.10 22.45
CA MET A 423 0.46 -7.88 21.98
C MET A 423 0.10 -6.90 23.10
N THR A 424 -0.08 -7.34 24.34
CA THR A 424 -0.61 -6.48 25.42
C THR A 424 0.44 -6.05 26.43
N GLU A 425 1.52 -6.83 26.60
CA GLU A 425 2.63 -6.48 27.49
C GLU A 425 3.68 -5.65 26.74
N SER A 426 3.87 -4.38 27.14
CA SER A 426 4.76 -3.44 26.44
C SER A 426 6.20 -3.95 26.28
N ARG A 427 6.71 -4.72 27.24
CA ARG A 427 8.06 -5.30 27.18
C ARG A 427 8.13 -6.42 26.14
N GLU A 428 7.17 -7.33 26.15
CA GLU A 428 7.08 -8.42 25.18
C GLU A 428 6.91 -7.86 23.76
N LEU A 429 6.03 -6.88 23.56
CA LEU A 429 5.85 -6.23 22.26
C LEU A 429 7.13 -5.54 21.77
N SER A 430 7.85 -4.87 22.66
CA SER A 430 9.11 -4.20 22.31
C SER A 430 10.20 -5.21 21.92
N SER A 431 10.34 -6.29 22.69
CA SER A 431 11.27 -7.38 22.38
C SER A 431 10.91 -8.06 21.06
N TYR A 432 9.62 -8.31 20.83
CA TYR A 432 9.12 -8.86 19.57
C TYR A 432 9.46 -7.94 18.39
N CYS A 433 9.20 -6.63 18.49
CA CYS A 433 9.57 -5.66 17.45
C CYS A 433 11.08 -5.67 17.13
N GLN A 434 11.93 -5.91 18.13
CA GLN A 434 13.37 -5.95 17.96
C GLN A 434 13.87 -7.27 17.34
N GLU A 435 13.36 -8.42 17.80
CA GLU A 435 13.91 -9.73 17.42
C GLU A 435 13.23 -10.28 16.15
N SER A 436 11.95 -9.97 15.93
CA SER A 436 11.18 -10.50 14.79
C SER A 436 11.65 -10.00 13.43
N VAL A 437 12.43 -8.92 13.38
CA VAL A 437 13.03 -8.39 12.14
C VAL A 437 14.35 -9.07 11.77
N ARG A 438 14.88 -9.92 12.65
CA ARG A 438 16.15 -10.61 12.42
C ARG A 438 15.90 -11.96 11.71
N PRO A 439 16.69 -12.30 10.68
CA PRO A 439 16.74 -13.66 10.17
C PRO A 439 17.05 -14.65 11.31
N SER A 440 16.49 -15.85 11.25
CA SER A 440 16.63 -16.90 12.26
C SER A 440 18.10 -17.14 12.64
N HIS A 441 19.00 -17.24 11.65
CA HIS A 441 20.44 -17.41 11.87
C HIS A 441 21.12 -16.27 12.65
N SER A 442 20.54 -15.06 12.66
CA SER A 442 21.07 -13.90 13.38
C SER A 442 20.66 -13.87 14.85
N ARG A 443 19.57 -14.56 15.24
CA ARG A 443 19.07 -14.61 16.63
C ARG A 443 19.98 -15.42 17.54
N ARG A 444 20.61 -16.46 16.98
CA ARG A 444 21.53 -17.38 17.67
C ARG A 444 22.59 -16.67 18.52
N TYR A 445 23.19 -15.60 18.01
CA TYR A 445 24.20 -14.84 18.74
C TYR A 445 23.61 -13.94 19.82
N ALA A 446 22.43 -13.36 19.59
CA ALA A 446 21.73 -12.55 20.59
C ALA A 446 21.29 -13.40 21.79
N GLU A 447 20.74 -14.60 21.53
CA GLU A 447 20.41 -15.57 22.57
C GLU A 447 21.64 -16.01 23.35
N ALA A 448 22.75 -16.28 22.67
CA ALA A 448 24.00 -16.65 23.34
C ALA A 448 24.56 -15.53 24.22
N LEU A 449 24.45 -14.26 23.78
CA LEU A 449 24.84 -13.09 24.59
C LEU A 449 23.96 -12.91 25.83
N GLN A 450 22.71 -13.36 25.80
CA GLN A 450 21.82 -13.30 26.96
C GLN A 450 22.04 -14.44 27.96
N ASN A 451 22.73 -15.51 27.55
CA ASN A 451 22.95 -16.73 28.35
C ASN A 451 24.45 -17.06 28.48
N LEU A 452 25.31 -16.05 28.69
CA LEU A 452 26.77 -16.23 28.77
C LEU A 452 27.26 -17.11 29.93
N ASP A 453 26.39 -17.36 30.92
CA ASP A 453 26.60 -18.31 32.01
C ASP A 453 26.51 -19.78 31.54
N VAL A 454 25.89 -20.04 30.39
CA VAL A 454 25.87 -21.36 29.75
C VAL A 454 27.16 -21.54 28.95
N PRO A 455 28.02 -22.54 29.28
CA PRO A 455 29.34 -22.71 28.64
C PRO A 455 29.28 -22.76 27.10
N LYS A 456 28.26 -23.42 26.55
CA LYS A 456 28.05 -23.53 25.10
C LYS A 456 27.70 -22.20 24.42
N ALA A 457 26.94 -21.34 25.09
CA ALA A 457 26.60 -20.02 24.58
C ALA A 457 27.83 -19.10 24.59
N LEU A 458 28.63 -19.17 25.66
CA LEU A 458 29.92 -18.49 25.72
C LEU A 458 30.86 -18.99 24.62
N ASP A 459 30.97 -20.31 24.42
CA ASP A 459 31.78 -20.91 23.35
C ASP A 459 31.35 -20.43 21.96
N LEU A 460 30.04 -20.28 21.72
CA LEU A 460 29.54 -19.75 20.44
C LEU A 460 30.02 -18.31 20.19
N VAL A 461 29.92 -17.43 21.19
CA VAL A 461 30.35 -16.03 21.10
C VAL A 461 31.87 -15.96 20.95
N VAL A 462 32.61 -16.75 21.74
CA VAL A 462 34.07 -16.86 21.66
C VAL A 462 34.51 -17.35 20.28
N ASN A 463 33.86 -18.38 19.73
CA ASN A 463 34.17 -18.89 18.40
C ASN A 463 33.87 -17.86 17.29
N ALA A 464 32.83 -17.04 17.45
CA ALA A 464 32.58 -15.94 16.52
C ALA A 464 33.65 -14.86 16.60
N VAL A 465 34.12 -14.51 17.80
CA VAL A 465 35.24 -13.56 17.99
C VAL A 465 36.54 -14.13 17.44
N ILE A 466 36.80 -15.43 17.63
CA ILE A 466 37.95 -16.13 17.04
C ILE A 466 37.85 -16.10 15.52
N ALA A 467 36.68 -16.40 14.94
CA ALA A 467 36.47 -16.35 13.50
C ALA A 467 36.62 -14.92 12.95
N ASP A 468 36.17 -13.89 13.65
CA ASP A 468 36.36 -12.50 13.26
C ASP A 468 37.85 -12.10 13.27
N ASN A 469 38.56 -12.42 14.36
CA ASN A 469 40.01 -12.21 14.47
C ASN A 469 40.78 -12.99 13.39
N ALA A 470 40.37 -14.22 13.10
CA ALA A 470 40.96 -15.06 12.06
C ALA A 470 40.70 -14.49 10.66
N ASN A 471 39.50 -13.96 10.38
CA ASN A 471 39.17 -13.31 9.10
C ASN A 471 39.95 -12.00 8.90
N GLN A 472 40.18 -11.24 9.97
CA GLN A 472 41.05 -10.05 9.92
C GLN A 472 42.53 -10.41 9.71
N ALA A 473 42.97 -11.56 10.21
CA ALA A 473 44.36 -12.02 10.10
C ALA A 473 44.67 -12.83 8.83
N MET A 474 43.71 -13.56 8.29
CA MET A 474 43.86 -14.48 7.16
C MET A 474 42.54 -14.53 6.38
N GLY A 475 42.53 -14.04 5.13
CA GLY A 475 41.33 -14.04 4.29
C GLY A 475 40.85 -15.43 3.84
N ARG A 476 40.45 -16.32 4.75
CA ARG A 476 39.67 -17.55 4.48
C ARG A 476 39.07 -18.17 5.74
N LYS A 477 37.82 -18.65 5.61
CA LYS A 477 36.87 -18.96 6.69
C LYS A 477 36.70 -20.46 6.98
N MET A 478 36.40 -20.81 8.23
CA MET A 478 35.88 -22.12 8.68
C MET A 478 34.39 -22.01 9.09
N ALA A 479 33.64 -23.11 8.93
CA ALA A 479 32.23 -23.24 9.29
C ALA A 479 32.02 -23.91 10.67
N LEU A 480 30.88 -23.65 11.33
CA LEU A 480 30.54 -24.15 12.67
C LEU A 480 29.09 -24.65 12.77
N ASP A 481 28.91 -25.76 13.50
CA ASP A 481 27.68 -26.55 13.71
C ASP A 481 26.74 -26.03 14.82
N GLU A 482 25.52 -26.59 14.88
CA GLU A 482 24.31 -26.17 15.63
C GLU A 482 23.94 -27.04 16.88
N ASN A 483 22.94 -26.54 17.66
CA ASN A 483 22.14 -27.12 18.80
C ASN A 483 22.51 -26.66 20.23
N GLY A 484 21.62 -26.40 21.21
CA GLY A 484 20.15 -26.45 21.40
C GLY A 484 19.73 -25.90 22.80
N GLU A 485 18.42 -25.70 23.03
CA GLU A 485 17.68 -24.71 23.87
C GLU A 485 17.57 -24.87 25.43
N THR A 486 17.21 -23.76 26.11
CA THR A 486 16.57 -23.68 27.46
C THR A 486 15.43 -22.62 27.48
N GLY A 487 14.45 -22.82 28.38
CA GLY A 487 13.17 -22.09 28.57
C GLY A 487 12.93 -20.75 27.86
N THR A 488 11.96 -20.75 26.96
CA THR A 488 11.79 -19.73 25.92
C THR A 488 10.81 -18.61 26.33
N PRO A 489 11.21 -17.32 26.25
CA PRO A 489 10.31 -16.17 26.29
C PRO A 489 9.11 -16.27 25.33
N ALA A 490 8.00 -15.62 25.68
CA ALA A 490 6.74 -15.70 24.92
C ALA A 490 6.88 -15.23 23.47
N TYR A 491 7.62 -14.14 23.26
CA TYR A 491 7.85 -13.61 21.92
C TYR A 491 8.65 -14.58 21.04
N LEU A 492 9.57 -15.36 21.61
CA LEU A 492 10.35 -16.38 20.89
C LEU A 492 9.49 -17.61 20.57
N GLU A 493 8.72 -18.11 21.54
CA GLU A 493 7.76 -19.21 21.32
C GLU A 493 6.80 -18.88 20.17
N LEU A 494 6.31 -17.64 20.12
CA LEU A 494 5.41 -17.20 19.05
C LEU A 494 6.11 -17.08 17.69
N MET A 495 7.39 -16.66 17.66
CA MET A 495 8.17 -16.58 16.43
C MET A 495 8.40 -17.96 15.81
N ASP A 496 8.72 -18.97 16.62
CA ASP A 496 8.90 -20.35 16.15
C ASP A 496 7.60 -20.94 15.58
N VAL A 497 6.46 -20.63 16.21
CA VAL A 497 5.14 -21.03 15.72
C VAL A 497 4.81 -20.33 14.38
N ILE A 498 5.11 -19.03 14.27
CA ILE A 498 4.87 -18.27 13.04
C ILE A 498 5.70 -18.84 11.88
N GLU A 499 6.98 -19.14 12.11
CA GLU A 499 7.88 -19.68 11.09
C GLU A 499 7.44 -21.07 10.65
N SER A 500 7.15 -21.97 11.59
CA SER A 500 6.70 -23.33 11.27
C SER A 500 5.33 -23.40 10.58
N GLN A 501 4.42 -22.46 10.82
CA GLN A 501 3.08 -22.46 10.21
C GLN A 501 3.00 -21.72 8.87
N LEU A 502 3.92 -20.79 8.59
CA LEU A 502 3.91 -20.02 7.33
C LEU A 502 4.87 -20.58 6.28
N GLU A 503 5.91 -21.34 6.67
CA GLU A 503 6.82 -22.01 5.74
C GLU A 503 6.31 -23.38 5.25
N ALA A 504 5.38 -24.01 5.98
CA ALA A 504 4.55 -25.13 5.51
C ALA A 504 3.42 -24.60 4.62
#